data_AF-A0A0F9K285-F1
#
_entry.id   AF-A0A0F9K285-F1
#
_cell.length_a   1.000
_cell.length_b   1.000
_cell.length_c   1.000
_cell.angle_alpha   90.00
_cell.angle_beta   90.00
_cell.angle_gamma   90.00
#
_symmetry.space_group_name_H-M   'P 1'
#
loop_
_entity.id
_entity.type
_entity.pdbx_description
1 polymer ?
#
loop_
_entity_poly.entity_id
_entity_poly.type
_entity_poly.pdbx_seq_one_letter_code
_entity_poly.pdbx_strand_id
1 'polypeptide(L)'
;MNNYYAETAYRHVEVTWLNLRLQGQNTLTDEMIYFEGQEVWDGGGWFTNGVGQSVTWTARDFEVDAGTRRPRELGVARYRRIYHPDRIKGQLGRVQGQLTYSPVEGFALPPIDISNSSWL
;
A
#
# COMPACT_ATOMS: atom_id res chain seq x y z
N MET A 1 15.74 46.83 -1.32
CA MET A 1 16.49 45.94 -0.40
C MET A 1 15.52 44.90 0.14
N ASN A 2 15.70 43.68 -0.37
CA ASN A 2 15.26 42.34 0.07
C ASN A 2 13.84 42.13 0.62
N ASN A 3 12.97 41.63 -0.26
CA ASN A 3 11.74 40.92 0.06
C ASN A 3 12.06 39.57 0.70
N TYR A 4 11.63 39.36 1.94
CA TYR A 4 11.57 38.03 2.56
C TYR A 4 10.29 37.33 2.09
N TYR A 5 10.35 36.66 0.95
CA TYR A 5 9.41 35.58 0.67
C TYR A 5 9.97 34.33 1.36
N ALA A 6 9.40 33.98 2.51
CA ALA A 6 9.51 32.63 3.01
C ALA A 6 8.75 31.73 2.02
N GLU A 7 9.48 31.07 1.13
CA GLU A 7 8.97 29.93 0.39
C GLU A 7 8.56 28.86 1.40
N THR A 8 7.28 28.83 1.75
CA THR A 8 6.64 27.60 2.21
C THR A 8 6.78 26.62 1.05
N ALA A 9 7.81 25.78 1.11
CA ALA A 9 7.94 24.63 0.24
C ALA A 9 6.65 23.82 0.34
N TYR A 10 5.83 23.88 -0.71
CA TYR A 10 4.68 23.01 -0.88
C TYR A 10 5.22 21.58 -0.85
N ARG A 11 5.12 20.91 0.30
CA ARG A 11 5.45 19.50 0.41
C ARG A 11 4.41 18.76 -0.41
N HIS A 12 4.75 18.45 -1.66
CA HIS A 12 3.95 17.58 -2.52
C HIS A 12 3.73 16.28 -1.74
N VAL A 13 2.50 16.02 -1.30
CA VAL A 13 2.16 14.77 -0.64
C VAL A 13 1.96 13.75 -1.74
N GLU A 14 3.05 13.11 -2.15
CA GLU A 14 2.97 11.85 -2.90
C GLU A 14 2.41 10.80 -1.93
N VAL A 15 1.19 10.36 -2.20
CA VAL A 15 0.56 9.24 -1.51
C VAL A 15 0.73 8.02 -2.38
N THR A 16 1.49 7.04 -1.90
CA THR A 16 1.61 5.73 -2.54
C THR A 16 0.48 4.83 -2.02
N TRP A 17 -0.13 4.07 -2.90
CA TRP A 17 -1.28 3.24 -2.58
C TRP A 17 -1.17 1.89 -3.28
N LEU A 18 -1.36 0.82 -2.52
CA LEU A 18 -1.49 -0.54 -3.03
C LEU A 18 -2.98 -0.85 -3.17
N ASN A 19 -3.40 -1.35 -4.32
CA ASN A 19 -4.79 -1.72 -4.57
C ASN A 19 -4.95 -3.23 -4.56
N LEU A 20 -6.09 -3.69 -4.05
CA LEU A 20 -6.55 -5.06 -4.19
C LEU A 20 -7.88 -5.04 -4.94
N ARG A 21 -7.97 -5.83 -6.01
CA ARG A 21 -9.21 -6.06 -6.76
C ARG A 21 -9.55 -7.53 -6.73
N LEU A 22 -10.51 -7.90 -5.89
CA LEU A 22 -10.91 -9.29 -5.68
C LEU A 22 -12.11 -9.61 -6.57
N GLN A 23 -11.84 -10.24 -7.70
CA GLN A 23 -12.86 -10.66 -8.66
C GLN A 23 -13.73 -11.78 -8.07
N GLY A 24 -15.04 -11.68 -8.27
CA GLY A 24 -16.02 -12.63 -7.74
C GLY A 24 -16.34 -12.45 -6.25
N GLN A 25 -15.79 -11.42 -5.60
CA GLN A 25 -16.01 -11.14 -4.19
C GLN A 25 -16.75 -9.83 -3.98
N ASN A 26 -17.55 -9.77 -2.91
CA ASN A 26 -18.25 -8.55 -2.51
C ASN A 26 -17.63 -7.87 -1.29
N THR A 27 -16.81 -8.60 -0.53
CA THR A 27 -16.10 -8.10 0.65
C THR A 27 -14.75 -8.80 0.80
N LEU A 28 -13.88 -8.21 1.62
CA LEU A 28 -12.62 -8.80 2.07
C LEU A 28 -12.80 -9.17 3.55
N THR A 29 -12.45 -10.40 3.94
CA THR A 29 -12.40 -10.85 5.34
C THR A 29 -10.97 -11.14 5.76
N ASP A 30 -10.71 -11.17 7.07
CA ASP A 30 -9.37 -11.25 7.66
C ASP A 30 -8.56 -12.46 7.17
N GLU A 31 -9.22 -13.57 6.85
CA GLU A 31 -8.61 -14.84 6.45
C GLU A 31 -8.30 -14.91 4.94
N MET A 32 -8.83 -13.97 4.16
CA MET A 32 -8.72 -14.03 2.69
C MET A 32 -7.35 -13.61 2.20
N ILE A 33 -6.62 -12.78 2.93
CA ILE A 33 -5.29 -12.32 2.52
C ILE A 33 -4.29 -12.45 3.65
N TYR A 34 -3.11 -12.94 3.29
CA TYR A 34 -1.94 -12.89 4.14
C TYR A 34 -0.74 -12.48 3.29
N PHE A 35 -0.12 -11.36 3.65
CA PHE A 35 1.16 -10.96 3.10
C PHE A 35 2.25 -11.10 4.14
N GLU A 36 3.43 -11.53 3.70
CA GLU A 36 4.65 -11.47 4.49
C GLU A 36 5.81 -10.99 3.61
N GLY A 37 6.53 -9.98 4.08
CA GLY A 37 7.60 -9.39 3.31
C GLY A 37 8.24 -8.18 3.96
N GLN A 38 8.77 -7.29 3.13
CA GLN A 38 9.46 -6.08 3.52
C GLN A 38 8.95 -4.86 2.76
N GLU A 39 8.73 -3.78 3.48
CA GLU A 39 8.56 -2.43 2.95
C GLU A 39 9.92 -1.74 2.95
N VAL A 40 10.37 -1.27 1.79
CA VAL A 40 11.63 -0.55 1.62
C VAL A 40 11.31 0.93 1.44
N TRP A 41 11.82 1.73 2.37
CA TRP A 41 11.58 3.17 2.45
C TRP A 41 12.84 3.94 2.05
N ASP A 42 12.69 5.06 1.36
CA ASP A 42 13.82 5.78 0.73
C ASP A 42 14.72 6.54 1.71
N GLY A 43 14.32 6.66 2.98
CA GLY A 43 15.02 7.41 4.01
C GLY A 43 14.60 8.89 4.06
N GLY A 44 14.65 9.48 5.26
CA GLY A 44 14.20 10.85 5.55
C GLY A 44 15.23 11.97 5.31
N GLY A 45 16.40 11.72 4.69
CA GLY A 45 17.38 12.77 4.40
C GLY A 45 18.67 12.28 3.74
N TRP A 46 19.64 13.20 3.54
CA TRP A 46 20.90 12.99 2.80
C TRP A 46 21.82 11.88 3.34
N PHE A 47 21.55 11.30 4.52
CA PHE A 47 22.40 10.29 5.17
C PHE A 47 21.68 8.98 5.53
N THR A 48 20.38 8.85 5.24
CA THR A 48 19.64 7.63 5.54
C THR A 48 19.59 6.76 4.30
N ASN A 49 20.35 5.68 4.29
CA ASN A 49 20.16 4.59 3.32
C ASN A 49 18.78 3.96 3.55
N GLY A 50 18.16 3.46 2.49
CA GLY A 50 16.79 2.97 2.55
C GLY A 50 16.56 1.95 3.67
N VAL A 51 15.47 2.12 4.43
CA VAL A 51 15.16 1.28 5.59
C VAL A 51 14.21 0.17 5.15
N GLY A 52 14.68 -1.07 5.20
CA GLY A 52 13.84 -2.26 5.05
C GLY A 52 13.13 -2.59 6.36
N GLN A 53 11.81 -2.64 6.34
CA GLN A 53 10.99 -3.03 7.48
C GLN A 53 10.22 -4.30 7.15
N SER A 54 10.41 -5.36 7.92
CA SER A 54 9.55 -6.55 7.82
C SER A 54 8.13 -6.22 8.24
N VAL A 55 7.16 -6.66 7.44
CA VAL A 55 5.74 -6.44 7.68
C VAL A 55 4.94 -7.68 7.33
N THR A 56 3.80 -7.81 8.00
CA THR A 56 2.73 -8.72 7.60
C THR A 56 1.47 -7.90 7.35
N TRP A 57 0.65 -8.31 6.38
CA TRP A 57 -0.65 -7.70 6.15
C TRP A 57 -1.77 -8.73 6.19
N THR A 58 -2.90 -8.30 6.72
CA THR A 58 -4.19 -9.01 6.70
C THR A 58 -5.25 -8.09 6.10
N ALA A 59 -6.53 -8.49 6.06
CA ALA A 59 -7.58 -7.58 5.59
C ALA A 59 -7.66 -6.25 6.35
N ARG A 60 -7.28 -6.25 7.64
CA ARG A 60 -7.31 -5.07 8.52
C ARG A 60 -6.36 -3.96 8.09
N ASP A 61 -5.37 -4.31 7.28
CA ASP A 61 -4.38 -3.39 6.73
C ASP A 61 -4.88 -2.61 5.52
N PHE A 62 -6.12 -2.87 5.09
CA PHE A 62 -6.75 -2.31 3.91
C PHE A 62 -8.06 -1.60 4.23
N GLU A 63 -8.27 -0.49 3.53
CA GLU A 63 -9.51 0.29 3.56
C GLU A 63 -10.31 0.05 2.27
N VAL A 64 -11.63 0.15 2.35
CA VAL A 64 -12.49 0.04 1.16
C VAL A 64 -12.14 1.14 0.15
N ASP A 65 -11.82 0.77 -1.08
CA ASP A 65 -11.61 1.73 -2.17
C ASP A 65 -12.94 2.00 -2.91
N ALA A 66 -13.74 2.86 -2.30
CA ALA A 66 -15.00 3.33 -2.85
C ALA A 66 -15.12 4.85 -2.74
N GLY A 67 -15.73 5.47 -3.74
CA GLY A 67 -16.01 6.90 -3.75
C GLY A 67 -16.83 7.31 -4.96
N THR A 68 -17.33 8.54 -4.98
CA THR A 68 -18.16 9.03 -6.10
C THR A 68 -17.44 9.02 -7.44
N ARG A 69 -16.10 9.17 -7.43
CA ARG A 69 -15.25 9.07 -8.63
C ARG A 69 -14.77 7.65 -8.94
N ARG A 70 -15.09 6.68 -8.08
CA ARG A 70 -14.76 5.25 -8.22
C ARG A 70 -16.01 4.43 -7.89
N PRO A 71 -17.00 4.39 -8.80
CA PRO A 71 -18.23 3.65 -8.55
C PRO A 71 -17.92 2.18 -8.24
N ARG A 72 -18.77 1.57 -7.42
CA ARG A 72 -18.66 0.15 -7.10
C ARG A 72 -18.93 -0.68 -8.36
N GLU A 73 -18.09 -1.68 -8.57
CA GLU A 73 -18.26 -2.68 -9.62
C GLU A 73 -18.97 -3.89 -9.01
N LEU A 74 -20.05 -4.37 -9.63
CA LEU A 74 -20.75 -5.57 -9.18
C LEU A 74 -19.81 -6.79 -9.26
N GLY A 75 -19.73 -7.54 -8.16
CA GLY A 75 -18.87 -8.73 -8.07
C GLY A 75 -17.37 -8.43 -7.97
N VAL A 76 -16.97 -7.18 -7.71
CA VAL A 76 -15.56 -6.83 -7.48
C VAL A 76 -15.41 -6.03 -6.19
N ALA A 77 -14.83 -6.66 -5.19
CA ALA A 77 -14.41 -6.03 -3.96
C ALA A 77 -13.09 -5.28 -4.21
N ARG A 78 -13.08 -3.97 -3.95
CA ARG A 78 -11.89 -3.12 -4.10
C ARG A 78 -11.47 -2.54 -2.77
N TYR A 79 -10.20 -2.71 -2.46
CA TYR A 79 -9.57 -2.27 -1.23
C TYR A 79 -8.24 -1.62 -1.53
N ARG A 80 -7.74 -0.79 -0.61
CA ARG A 80 -6.44 -0.14 -0.74
C ARG A 80 -5.73 -0.03 0.59
N ARG A 81 -4.41 -0.10 0.55
CA ARG A 81 -3.54 0.30 1.65
C ARG A 81 -2.86 1.61 1.27
N ILE A 82 -2.88 2.58 2.18
CA ILE A 82 -2.36 3.93 1.95
C ILE A 82 -1.03 4.07 2.70
N TYR A 83 -0.01 4.55 1.99
CA TYR A 83 1.30 4.86 2.56
C TYR A 83 1.47 6.37 2.63
N HIS A 84 1.64 6.85 3.85
CA HIS A 84 1.98 8.24 4.09
C HIS A 84 3.51 8.39 4.20
N PRO A 85 4.08 9.45 3.59
CA PRO A 85 5.48 9.77 3.80
C PRO A 85 5.76 9.96 5.30
N ASP A 86 6.78 9.26 5.79
CA ASP A 86 7.25 9.39 7.16
C ASP A 86 8.44 10.36 7.21
N ARG A 87 8.59 11.09 8.31
CA ARG A 87 9.67 12.09 8.43
C ARG A 87 11.05 11.45 8.51
N ILE A 88 11.16 10.25 9.08
CA ILE A 88 12.42 9.53 9.33
C ILE A 88 12.67 8.52 8.22
N LYS A 89 11.64 7.80 7.79
CA LYS A 89 11.74 6.76 6.75
C LYS A 89 11.59 7.31 5.34
N GLY A 90 11.10 8.54 5.16
CA GLY A 90 10.86 9.10 3.83
C GLY A 90 9.62 8.52 3.17
N GLN A 91 9.66 8.36 1.85
CA GLN A 91 8.57 7.76 1.08
C GLN A 91 8.76 6.24 0.96
N LEU A 92 7.65 5.52 0.69
CA LEU A 92 7.74 4.10 0.35
C LEU A 92 8.28 3.97 -1.07
N GLY A 93 9.47 3.38 -1.21
CA GLY A 93 10.07 3.09 -2.50
C GLY A 93 9.51 1.79 -3.11
N ARG A 94 9.51 0.70 -2.33
CA ARG A 94 9.11 -0.63 -2.81
C ARG A 94 8.50 -1.50 -1.72
N VAL A 95 7.65 -2.43 -2.13
CA VAL A 95 7.25 -3.61 -1.36
C VAL A 95 7.82 -4.86 -2.03
N GLN A 96 8.39 -5.76 -1.24
CA GLN A 96 8.78 -7.09 -1.69
C GLN A 96 8.31 -8.18 -0.72
N GLY A 97 7.76 -9.27 -1.21
CA GLY A 97 7.29 -10.37 -0.35
C GLY A 97 6.30 -11.27 -1.06
N GLN A 98 5.61 -12.12 -0.31
CA GLN A 98 4.60 -13.01 -0.85
C GLN A 98 3.21 -12.67 -0.32
N LEU A 99 2.24 -12.66 -1.25
CA LEU A 99 0.82 -12.52 -0.93
C LEU A 99 0.12 -13.84 -1.22
N THR A 100 -0.53 -14.38 -0.21
CA THR A 100 -1.44 -15.51 -0.32
C THR A 100 -2.87 -15.00 -0.32
N TYR A 101 -3.68 -15.48 -1.26
CA TYR A 101 -5.11 -15.18 -1.36
C TYR A 101 -5.94 -16.46 -1.21
N SER A 102 -6.89 -16.42 -0.28
CA SER A 102 -7.81 -17.51 0.06
C SER A 102 -9.24 -17.03 -0.15
N PRO A 103 -9.81 -17.13 -1.36
CA PRO A 103 -11.17 -16.66 -1.65
C PRO A 103 -12.26 -17.39 -0.85
N VAL A 104 -11.94 -18.59 -0.37
CA VAL A 104 -12.81 -19.44 0.45
C VAL A 104 -11.95 -20.01 1.58
N GLU A 105 -12.52 -20.13 2.78
CA GLU A 105 -11.84 -20.71 3.93
C GLU A 105 -11.29 -22.11 3.60
N GLY A 106 -10.03 -22.35 3.97
CA GLY A 106 -9.34 -23.62 3.69
C GLY A 106 -8.83 -23.79 2.26
N PHE A 107 -9.08 -22.83 1.35
CA PHE A 107 -8.62 -22.87 -0.03
C PHE A 107 -7.73 -21.67 -0.38
N ALA A 108 -6.45 -21.79 -0.05
CA ALA A 108 -5.43 -20.84 -0.46
C ALA A 108 -4.99 -21.11 -1.90
N LEU A 109 -4.93 -20.06 -2.71
CA LEU A 109 -4.21 -20.10 -3.98
C LEU A 109 -2.70 -20.09 -3.74
N PRO A 110 -1.88 -20.56 -4.70
CA PRO A 110 -0.44 -20.43 -4.62
C PRO A 110 -0.03 -18.98 -4.34
N PRO A 111 0.93 -18.74 -3.44
CA PRO A 111 1.41 -17.39 -3.16
C PRO A 111 1.94 -16.71 -4.43
N ILE A 112 1.71 -15.40 -4.53
CA ILE A 112 2.27 -14.57 -5.59
C ILE A 112 3.37 -13.67 -5.04
N ASP A 113 4.45 -13.53 -5.80
CA ASP A 113 5.54 -12.62 -5.44
C ASP A 113 5.15 -11.17 -5.76
N ILE A 114 5.17 -10.33 -4.74
CA ILE A 114 5.12 -8.89 -4.85
C ILE A 114 6.58 -8.41 -4.92
N SER A 115 6.93 -7.62 -5.94
CA SER A 115 8.29 -7.06 -6.07
C SER A 115 8.30 -5.59 -6.47
N ASN A 116 7.13 -4.94 -6.51
CA ASN A 116 6.99 -3.52 -6.82
C ASN A 116 5.84 -2.88 -6.04
N SER A 117 5.94 -1.55 -5.84
CA SER A 117 4.90 -0.71 -5.22
C SER A 117 3.78 -0.30 -6.18
N SER A 118 3.93 -0.60 -7.47
CA SER A 118 2.97 -0.28 -8.52
C SER A 118 2.31 -1.56 -9.04
N TRP A 119 1.00 -1.64 -8.84
CA TRP A 119 -0.03 -2.57 -9.39
C TRP A 119 0.07 -4.07 -9.07
N LEU A 120 -0.94 -4.55 -8.32
CA LEU A 120 -1.46 -5.94 -8.28
C LEU A 120 -2.98 -5.89 -8.48
#